data_AF-V5RUL9-F1
#
_entry.id   AF-V5RUL9-F1
#
_cell.length_a   1.000
_cell.length_b   1.000
_cell.length_c   1.000
_cell.angle_alpha   90.00
_cell.angle_beta   90.00
_cell.angle_gamma   90.00
#
_symmetry.space_group_name_H-M   'P 1'
#
loop_
_entity.id
_entity.type
_entity.pdbx_description
1 polymer ?
#
loop_
_entity_poly.entity_id
_entity_poly.type
_entity_poly.pdbx_seq_one_letter_code
_entity_poly.pdbx_strand_id
1 'polypeptide(L)'
;MLAGQRHKGFTIVELLIVIVVIAILAAITIVAYNGIQQRARDSIRSQDLATIKKALLTYDAAYGGVKKVSSYNSSGSSHGGWDVSTDANWLAFLKNEFGNVPLDPTNNLAYPANGPDPSNRVYFYYCYNQGSGSLPATPNARIGYFKESGAGINEYFPITNCL
;
A
#
# COMPACT_ATOMS: atom_id res chain seq x y z
N MET A 1 -46.71 -53.95 6.63
CA MET A 1 -45.82 -53.76 7.80
C MET A 1 -44.75 -52.76 7.40
N LEU A 2 -44.78 -51.54 7.92
CA LEU A 2 -43.70 -50.57 7.72
C LEU A 2 -43.04 -50.35 9.08
N ALA A 3 -41.83 -50.90 9.24
CA ALA A 3 -41.02 -50.71 10.43
C ALA A 3 -40.59 -49.25 10.50
N GLY A 4 -41.13 -48.50 11.46
CA GLY A 4 -40.72 -47.12 11.71
C GLY A 4 -39.25 -47.06 12.12
N GLN A 5 -38.42 -46.44 11.30
CA GLN A 5 -37.02 -46.20 11.63
C GLN A 5 -36.94 -45.24 12.83
N ARG A 6 -36.36 -45.70 13.93
CA ARG A 6 -36.08 -44.84 15.09
C ARG A 6 -34.98 -43.86 14.71
N HIS A 7 -35.34 -42.59 14.54
CA HIS A 7 -34.37 -41.51 14.45
C HIS A 7 -33.60 -41.43 15.78
N LYS A 8 -32.31 -41.76 15.75
CA LYS A 8 -31.40 -41.51 16.88
C LYS A 8 -31.22 -39.99 17.01
N GLY A 9 -31.72 -39.42 18.11
CA GLY A 9 -31.48 -38.02 18.44
C GLY A 9 -30.04 -37.81 18.92
N PHE A 10 -29.47 -36.64 18.63
CA PHE A 10 -28.21 -36.19 19.21
C PHE A 10 -28.35 -36.04 20.74
N THR A 11 -27.35 -36.49 21.48
CA THR A 11 -27.28 -36.24 22.92
C THR A 11 -26.90 -34.79 23.20
N ILE A 12 -27.38 -34.24 24.33
CA ILE A 12 -27.00 -32.89 24.77
C ILE A 12 -25.47 -32.79 24.95
N VAL A 13 -24.83 -33.88 25.38
CA VAL A 13 -23.38 -33.95 25.56
C VAL A 13 -22.65 -33.85 24.22
N GLU A 14 -23.13 -34.51 23.17
CA GLU A 14 -22.54 -34.39 21.83
C GLU A 14 -22.64 -32.96 21.30
N LEU A 15 -23.78 -32.29 21.47
CA LEU A 15 -23.93 -30.90 21.06
C LEU A 15 -23.01 -29.97 21.88
N LEU A 16 -22.87 -30.22 23.17
CA LEU A 16 -22.02 -29.43 24.07
C LEU A 16 -20.53 -29.53 23.67
N ILE A 17 -20.04 -30.74 23.38
CA ILE A 17 -18.64 -30.91 22.97
C ILE A 17 -18.38 -30.20 21.65
N VAL A 18 -19.31 -30.26 20.69
CA VAL A 18 -19.17 -29.62 19.38
C VAL A 18 -19.04 -28.10 19.52
N ILE A 19 -19.89 -27.44 20.32
CA ILE A 19 -19.79 -25.98 20.49
C ILE A 19 -18.49 -25.58 21.20
N VAL A 20 -18.01 -26.39 22.15
CA VAL A 20 -16.73 -26.14 22.85
C VAL A 20 -15.57 -26.26 21.87
N VAL A 21 -15.56 -27.29 21.03
CA VAL A 21 -14.52 -27.48 20.01
C VAL A 21 -14.54 -26.33 18.99
N ILE A 22 -15.72 -25.93 18.50
CA ILE A 22 -15.84 -24.78 17.58
C ILE A 22 -15.34 -23.50 18.24
N ALA A 23 -15.65 -23.26 19.52
CA ALA A 23 -15.20 -22.07 20.24
C ALA A 23 -13.66 -22.01 20.34
N ILE A 24 -13.01 -23.13 20.65
CA ILE A 24 -11.54 -23.21 20.73
C ILE A 24 -10.90 -22.99 19.36
N LEU A 25 -11.42 -23.66 18.31
CA LEU A 25 -10.91 -23.49 16.94
C LEU A 25 -11.11 -22.06 16.45
N ALA A 26 -12.26 -21.45 16.70
CA ALA A 26 -12.55 -20.06 16.34
C ALA A 26 -11.54 -19.10 16.98
N ALA A 27 -11.27 -19.24 18.29
CA ALA A 27 -10.31 -18.40 18.99
C ALA A 27 -8.90 -18.46 18.38
N ILE A 28 -8.39 -19.67 18.07
CA ILE A 28 -7.07 -19.84 17.44
C ILE A 28 -7.05 -19.24 16.04
N THR A 29 -8.10 -19.48 15.24
CA THR A 29 -8.16 -19.00 13.85
C THR A 29 -8.15 -17.48 13.75
N ILE A 30 -8.84 -16.75 14.65
CA ILE A 30 -8.90 -15.29 14.62
C ILE A 30 -7.51 -14.67 14.79
N VAL A 31 -6.73 -15.15 15.76
CA VAL A 31 -5.37 -14.62 16.01
C VAL A 31 -4.45 -14.88 14.83
N ALA A 32 -4.49 -16.09 14.26
CA ALA A 32 -3.69 -16.44 13.08
C ALA A 32 -4.07 -15.62 11.85
N TYR A 33 -5.37 -15.38 11.65
CA TYR A 33 -5.91 -14.68 10.49
C TYR A 33 -5.43 -13.23 10.39
N ASN A 34 -5.37 -12.51 11.52
CA ASN A 34 -4.87 -11.13 11.56
C ASN A 34 -3.44 -11.01 11.03
N GLY A 35 -2.52 -11.88 11.46
CA GLY A 35 -1.12 -11.86 11.01
C GLY A 35 -0.95 -12.28 9.54
N ILE A 36 -1.86 -13.10 8.98
CA ILE A 36 -1.83 -13.48 7.56
C ILE A 36 -2.28 -12.30 6.70
N GLN A 37 -3.35 -11.61 7.07
CA GLN A 37 -3.85 -10.47 6.31
C GLN A 37 -2.82 -9.33 6.21
N GLN A 38 -2.09 -9.04 7.29
CA GLN A 38 -1.03 -8.02 7.28
C GLN A 38 0.06 -8.36 6.26
N ARG A 39 0.55 -9.61 6.26
CA ARG A 39 1.57 -10.09 5.32
C ARG A 39 1.07 -10.10 3.88
N ALA A 40 -0.19 -10.46 3.66
CA ALA A 40 -0.80 -10.42 2.33
C ALA A 40 -0.84 -8.98 1.79
N ARG A 41 -1.27 -8.00 2.59
CA ARG A 41 -1.27 -6.58 2.20
C ARG A 41 0.14 -6.05 1.94
N ASP A 42 1.11 -6.40 2.78
CA ASP A 42 2.51 -6.01 2.54
C ASP A 42 3.09 -6.61 1.25
N SER A 43 2.67 -7.82 0.88
CA SER A 43 3.05 -8.44 -0.40
C SER A 43 2.42 -7.71 -1.60
N ILE A 44 1.15 -7.33 -1.50
CA ILE A 44 0.47 -6.50 -2.51
C ILE A 44 1.20 -5.16 -2.66
N ARG A 45 1.51 -4.48 -1.55
CA ARG A 45 2.24 -3.20 -1.55
C ARG A 45 3.58 -3.29 -2.26
N SER A 46 4.33 -4.37 -2.05
CA SER A 46 5.60 -4.57 -2.73
C SER A 46 5.43 -4.76 -4.25
N GLN A 47 4.37 -5.44 -4.70
CA GLN A 47 4.09 -5.66 -6.13
C GLN A 47 3.60 -4.38 -6.81
N ASP A 48 2.72 -3.64 -6.13
CA ASP A 48 2.23 -2.34 -6.58
C ASP A 48 3.37 -1.34 -6.74
N LEU A 49 4.28 -1.28 -5.76
CA LEU A 49 5.43 -0.37 -5.80
C LEU A 49 6.34 -0.66 -7.01
N ALA A 50 6.61 -1.93 -7.30
CA ALA A 50 7.38 -2.33 -8.48
C ALA A 50 6.67 -1.95 -9.79
N THR A 51 5.34 -2.08 -9.83
CA THR A 51 4.51 -1.69 -10.98
C THR A 51 4.55 -0.18 -11.21
N ILE A 52 4.38 0.62 -10.15
CA ILE A 52 4.46 2.09 -10.20
C ILE A 52 5.85 2.55 -10.64
N LYS A 53 6.91 1.96 -10.07
CA LYS A 53 8.30 2.25 -10.49
C LYS A 53 8.51 2.02 -11.97
N LYS A 54 8.06 0.87 -12.48
CA LYS A 54 8.20 0.55 -13.89
C LYS A 54 7.47 1.56 -14.77
N ALA A 55 6.27 1.98 -14.37
CA ALA A 55 5.53 3.03 -15.08
C ALA A 55 6.26 4.38 -15.06
N LEU A 56 6.84 4.77 -13.91
CA LEU A 56 7.64 5.99 -13.79
C LEU A 56 8.88 5.97 -14.69
N LEU A 57 9.62 4.86 -14.72
CA LEU A 57 10.79 4.71 -15.60
C LEU A 57 10.39 4.69 -17.09
N THR A 58 9.23 4.11 -17.40
CA THR A 58 8.70 4.12 -18.78
C THR A 58 8.30 5.54 -19.19
N TYR A 59 7.69 6.30 -18.28
CA TYR A 59 7.35 7.71 -18.50
C TYR A 59 8.62 8.56 -18.68
N ASP A 60 9.64 8.37 -17.84
CA ASP A 60 10.94 9.05 -17.96
C ASP A 60 11.56 8.80 -19.33
N ALA A 61 11.57 7.55 -19.79
CA ALA A 61 12.11 7.17 -21.10
C ALA A 61 11.32 7.79 -22.28
N ALA A 62 10.01 7.95 -22.14
CA ALA A 62 9.15 8.51 -23.19
C ALA A 62 9.23 10.03 -23.28
N TYR A 63 9.33 10.71 -22.13
CA TYR A 63 9.15 12.17 -22.04
C TYR A 63 10.40 12.92 -21.54
N GLY A 64 11.52 12.22 -21.29
CA GLY A 64 12.78 12.80 -20.83
C GLY A 64 12.76 13.30 -19.38
N GLY A 65 11.82 12.79 -18.58
CA GLY A 65 11.59 13.19 -17.21
C GLY A 65 10.26 12.69 -16.66
N VAL A 66 10.12 12.64 -15.34
CA VAL A 66 8.84 12.43 -14.65
C VAL A 66 8.31 13.76 -14.12
N LYS A 67 6.98 13.88 -14.03
CA LYS A 67 6.35 15.12 -13.59
C LYS A 67 6.57 15.33 -12.09
N LYS A 68 6.90 16.56 -11.71
CA LYS A 68 6.73 17.01 -10.34
C LYS A 68 5.25 17.15 -10.04
N VAL A 69 4.91 16.88 -8.79
CA VAL A 69 3.56 17.09 -8.27
C VAL A 69 3.58 18.26 -7.31
N SER A 70 2.48 19.00 -7.29
CA SER A 70 2.28 20.14 -6.39
C SER A 70 1.58 19.73 -5.09
N SER A 71 1.28 18.45 -4.91
CA SER A 71 0.74 17.88 -3.67
C SER A 71 1.74 18.06 -2.53
N TYR A 72 1.25 18.46 -1.36
CA TYR A 72 1.97 18.62 -0.07
C TYR A 72 3.44 19.14 -0.13
N ASN A 73 3.69 20.31 0.47
CA ASN A 73 5.03 20.94 0.60
C ASN A 73 5.67 21.43 -0.72
N SER A 74 4.85 22.02 -1.59
CA SER A 74 5.24 22.66 -2.85
C SER A 74 5.50 24.17 -2.73
N SER A 75 5.25 24.77 -1.56
CA SER A 75 5.31 26.22 -1.34
C SER A 75 6.76 26.74 -1.28
N GLY A 76 7.28 27.24 -2.40
CA GLY A 76 8.56 27.98 -2.46
C GLY A 76 9.82 27.12 -2.56
N SER A 77 9.67 25.82 -2.78
CA SER A 77 10.77 24.85 -2.86
C SER A 77 11.29 24.73 -4.30
N SER A 78 12.60 24.70 -4.53
CA SER A 78 13.23 24.39 -5.83
C SER A 78 13.08 22.91 -6.25
N HIS A 79 12.21 22.16 -5.58
CA HIS A 79 12.02 20.71 -5.63
C HIS A 79 10.51 20.41 -5.75
N GLY A 80 10.12 19.19 -6.17
CA GLY A 80 8.72 18.77 -6.17
C GLY A 80 8.11 18.71 -4.76
N GLY A 81 6.78 18.55 -4.68
CA GLY A 81 6.07 18.18 -3.45
C GLY A 81 5.90 16.66 -3.31
N TRP A 82 5.38 16.20 -2.18
CA TRP A 82 5.03 14.79 -1.96
C TRP A 82 3.65 14.49 -2.54
N ASP A 83 3.56 13.51 -3.43
CA ASP A 83 2.28 12.91 -3.81
C ASP A 83 1.96 11.73 -2.90
N VAL A 84 0.69 11.51 -2.58
CA VAL A 84 0.24 10.36 -1.78
C VAL A 84 -1.00 9.69 -2.38
N SER A 85 -1.15 8.37 -2.21
CA SER A 85 -2.21 7.58 -2.87
C SER A 85 -3.65 7.91 -2.45
N THR A 86 -3.83 8.71 -1.41
CA THR A 86 -5.15 9.24 -1.02
C THR A 86 -5.54 10.49 -1.76
N ASP A 87 -4.60 11.18 -2.41
CA ASP A 87 -4.88 12.41 -3.13
C ASP A 87 -5.69 12.09 -4.39
N ALA A 88 -6.68 12.94 -4.69
CA ALA A 88 -7.54 12.76 -5.86
C ALA A 88 -6.75 12.74 -7.18
N ASN A 89 -5.58 13.39 -7.19
CA ASN A 89 -4.67 13.48 -8.33
C ASN A 89 -3.42 12.60 -8.19
N TRP A 90 -3.46 11.56 -7.35
CA TRP A 90 -2.37 10.60 -7.17
C TRP A 90 -1.83 10.14 -8.53
N LEU A 91 -0.59 10.52 -8.80
CA LEU A 91 0.15 10.24 -10.03
C LEU A 91 -0.71 10.45 -11.28
N ALA A 92 -1.50 11.53 -11.34
CA ALA A 92 -2.46 11.79 -12.41
C ALA A 92 -1.81 11.74 -13.82
N PHE A 93 -0.54 12.13 -13.94
CA PHE A 93 0.22 12.01 -15.18
C PHE A 93 0.42 10.56 -15.62
N LEU A 94 0.73 9.64 -14.70
CA LEU A 94 0.75 8.21 -15.02
C LEU A 94 -0.66 7.69 -15.28
N LYS A 95 -1.64 8.20 -14.54
CA LYS A 95 -3.03 7.76 -14.69
C LYS A 95 -3.57 8.01 -16.09
N ASN A 96 -3.23 9.16 -16.65
CA ASN A 96 -3.65 9.56 -17.99
C ASN A 96 -2.96 8.73 -19.09
N GLU A 97 -1.70 8.33 -18.88
CA GLU A 97 -0.91 7.60 -19.88
C GLU A 97 -1.08 6.07 -19.82
N PHE A 98 -1.10 5.50 -18.60
CA PHE A 98 -1.06 4.05 -18.38
C PHE A 98 -2.35 3.48 -17.79
N GLY A 99 -3.34 4.33 -17.51
CA GLY A 99 -4.59 3.93 -16.89
C GLY A 99 -4.51 3.90 -15.35
N ASN A 100 -5.27 3.04 -14.69
CA ASN A 100 -5.36 3.10 -13.22
C ASN A 100 -4.01 2.81 -12.55
N VAL A 101 -3.62 3.71 -11.63
CA VAL A 101 -2.44 3.54 -10.78
C VAL A 101 -2.88 2.86 -9.47
N PRO A 102 -2.15 1.85 -8.97
CA PRO A 102 -2.51 1.19 -7.71
C PRO A 102 -2.62 2.14 -6.52
N LEU A 103 -3.51 1.79 -5.60
CA LEU A 103 -3.72 2.45 -4.31
C LEU A 103 -3.36 1.48 -3.19
N ASP A 104 -2.90 2.00 -2.07
CA ASP A 104 -2.59 1.15 -0.90
C ASP A 104 -3.85 0.35 -0.48
N PRO A 105 -3.76 -0.93 -0.12
CA PRO A 105 -4.93 -1.75 0.24
C PRO A 105 -5.79 -1.18 1.38
N THR A 106 -5.20 -0.38 2.25
CA THR A 106 -5.87 0.31 3.35
C THR A 106 -6.09 1.80 3.08
N ASN A 107 -5.26 2.41 2.22
CA ASN A 107 -5.31 3.80 1.77
C ASN A 107 -5.77 4.80 2.84
N ASN A 108 -5.06 4.81 3.97
CA ASN A 108 -5.44 5.61 5.14
C ASN A 108 -4.33 6.61 5.49
N LEU A 109 -4.66 7.90 5.45
CA LEU A 109 -3.83 8.97 5.99
C LEU A 109 -4.27 9.26 7.42
N ALA A 110 -3.47 8.79 8.38
CA ALA A 110 -3.69 9.09 9.79
C ALA A 110 -3.23 10.52 10.15
N TYR A 111 -2.28 11.08 9.40
CA TYR A 111 -1.74 12.42 9.68
C TYR A 111 -1.35 13.16 8.38
N PRO A 112 -1.78 14.43 8.20
CA PRO A 112 -1.39 15.27 7.06
C PRO A 112 0.02 15.87 7.26
N ALA A 113 1.02 15.05 7.61
CA ALA A 113 2.40 15.51 7.73
C ALA A 113 2.97 15.85 6.35
N ASN A 114 3.92 16.78 6.37
CA ASN A 114 4.77 17.22 5.27
C ASN A 114 5.71 16.11 4.71
N GLY A 115 5.21 14.90 4.47
CA GLY A 115 5.96 13.77 3.92
C GLY A 115 5.53 12.39 4.44
N PRO A 116 6.31 11.35 4.11
CA PRO A 116 6.03 9.96 4.50
C PRO A 116 6.18 9.73 6.01
N ASP A 117 5.08 9.33 6.68
CA ASP A 117 5.03 9.00 8.12
C ASP A 117 4.68 7.51 8.37
N PRO A 118 5.32 6.83 9.36
CA PRO A 118 5.04 5.43 9.72
C PRO A 118 3.59 5.11 10.12
N SER A 119 2.80 6.11 10.48
CA SER A 119 1.38 5.99 10.84
C SER A 119 0.49 5.95 9.61
N ASN A 120 0.97 6.43 8.46
CA ASN A 120 0.22 6.43 7.22
C ASN A 120 0.29 5.06 6.54
N ARG A 121 -0.79 4.68 5.86
CA ARG A 121 -0.87 3.48 5.03
C ARG A 121 -1.22 3.89 3.61
N VAL A 122 -0.24 4.51 2.96
CA VAL A 122 -0.36 5.09 1.62
C VAL A 122 0.92 4.81 0.84
N TYR A 123 0.80 4.81 -0.49
CA TYR A 123 1.95 5.01 -1.35
C TYR A 123 2.30 6.49 -1.37
N PHE A 124 3.59 6.79 -1.47
CA PHE A 124 4.09 8.15 -1.63
C PHE A 124 5.12 8.23 -2.74
N TYR A 125 5.16 9.37 -3.43
CA TYR A 125 6.09 9.66 -4.52
C TYR A 125 6.68 11.07 -4.39
N TYR A 126 7.92 11.21 -4.83
CA TYR A 126 8.63 12.48 -4.86
C TYR A 126 9.70 12.49 -5.96
N CYS A 127 9.85 13.61 -6.65
CA CYS A 127 10.98 13.87 -7.53
C CYS A 127 11.59 15.26 -7.31
N TYR A 128 12.85 15.40 -7.71
CA TYR A 128 13.57 16.67 -7.68
C TYR A 128 14.61 16.73 -8.81
N ASN A 129 15.12 17.92 -9.12
CA ASN A 129 16.20 18.08 -10.08
C ASN A 129 17.57 18.10 -9.38
N GLN A 130 18.63 17.78 -10.12
CA GLN A 130 19.98 17.76 -9.57
C GLN A 130 20.36 19.16 -9.06
N GLY A 131 20.87 19.24 -7.83
CA GLY A 131 21.24 20.52 -7.22
C GLY A 131 20.06 21.35 -6.70
N SER A 132 18.84 20.81 -6.70
CA SER A 132 17.73 21.42 -5.97
C SER A 132 17.99 21.31 -4.45
N GLY A 133 18.41 22.42 -3.83
CA GLY A 133 18.63 22.51 -2.38
C GLY A 133 19.83 21.70 -1.88
N SER A 134 19.69 21.06 -0.71
CA SER A 134 20.70 20.20 -0.09
C SER A 134 20.54 18.70 -0.42
N LEU A 135 19.68 18.37 -1.39
CA LEU A 135 19.40 16.99 -1.78
C LEU A 135 20.51 16.42 -2.70
N PRO A 136 20.86 15.13 -2.56
CA PRO A 136 21.91 14.50 -3.35
C PRO A 136 21.53 14.44 -4.84
N ALA A 137 22.47 14.66 -5.76
CA ALA A 137 22.16 14.78 -7.20
C ALA A 137 21.45 13.55 -7.79
N THR A 138 21.76 12.33 -7.32
CA THR A 138 21.12 11.09 -7.72
C THR A 138 21.15 10.10 -6.57
N PRO A 139 20.15 9.21 -6.42
CA PRO A 139 18.90 9.10 -7.18
C PRO A 139 17.88 10.22 -6.88
N ASN A 140 17.32 10.82 -7.95
CA ASN A 140 16.48 12.02 -7.91
C ASN A 140 14.96 11.77 -7.97
N ALA A 141 14.55 10.50 -7.88
CA ALA A 141 13.17 10.09 -7.62
C ALA A 141 13.10 9.11 -6.45
N ARG A 142 11.99 9.17 -5.71
CA ARG A 142 11.67 8.27 -4.60
C ARG A 142 10.22 7.86 -4.65
N ILE A 143 9.96 6.58 -4.44
CA ILE A 143 8.64 6.05 -4.10
C ILE A 143 8.73 5.19 -2.85
N GLY A 144 7.61 4.99 -2.16
CA GLY A 144 7.61 4.07 -1.03
C GLY A 144 6.25 3.91 -0.36
N TYR A 145 6.26 3.13 0.72
CA TYR A 145 5.14 2.91 1.62
C TYR A 145 5.64 2.54 3.01
N PHE A 146 4.74 2.49 4.00
CA PHE A 146 5.03 1.92 5.30
C PHE A 146 4.30 0.59 5.48
N LYS A 147 5.04 -0.43 5.89
CA LYS A 147 4.47 -1.70 6.31
C LYS A 147 3.58 -1.50 7.52
N GLU A 148 2.69 -2.44 7.77
CA GLU A 148 1.85 -2.40 8.97
C GLU A 148 2.63 -2.56 10.27
N SER A 149 3.84 -3.13 10.20
CA SER A 149 4.82 -3.15 11.28
C SER A 149 5.48 -1.79 11.58
N GLY A 150 5.20 -0.76 10.77
CA GLY A 150 5.79 0.58 10.88
C GLY A 150 7.11 0.76 10.12
N ALA A 151 7.69 -0.31 9.56
CA ALA A 151 8.90 -0.21 8.76
C ALA A 151 8.64 0.48 7.42
N GLY A 152 9.36 1.56 7.12
CA GLY A 152 9.29 2.25 5.84
C GLY A 152 10.09 1.54 4.76
N ILE A 153 9.43 1.27 3.62
CA ILE A 153 10.06 0.78 2.41
C ILE A 153 10.18 1.93 1.44
N ASN A 154 11.42 2.20 1.01
CA ASN A 154 11.74 3.29 0.11
C ASN A 154 12.53 2.75 -1.07
N GLU A 155 12.08 3.04 -2.27
CA GLU A 155 12.82 2.79 -3.50
C GLU A 155 13.24 4.11 -4.09
N TYR A 156 14.57 4.25 -4.23
CA TYR A 156 15.16 5.37 -4.91
C TYR A 156 15.66 4.93 -6.28
N PHE A 157 15.47 5.77 -7.29
CA PHE A 157 15.93 5.49 -8.63
C PHE A 157 16.30 6.79 -9.37
N PRO A 158 17.27 6.73 -10.29
CA PRO A 158 17.61 7.87 -11.12
C PRO A 158 16.53 8.08 -12.18
N ILE A 159 16.22 9.33 -12.46
CA ILE A 159 15.36 9.82 -13.55
C ILE A 159 16.13 10.90 -14.30
N THR A 160 15.76 11.14 -15.56
CA THR A 160 16.41 12.14 -16.40
C THR A 160 16.20 13.54 -15.85
N ASN A 161 14.93 13.91 -15.58
CA ASN A 161 14.55 15.19 -14.99
C ASN A 161 13.22 15.08 -14.22
N CYS A 162 13.01 15.99 -13.28
CA CYS A 162 11.72 16.25 -12.64
C CYS A 162 11.10 17.51 -13.29
N LEU A 163 10.09 17.29 -14.13
CA LEU A 163 9.43 18.28 -15.00
C LEU A 163 8.45 19.16 -14.20
#